data_AF-A0A0F9MDA3-F1
#
_entry.id   AF-A0A0F9MDA3-F1
#
_cell.length_a   1.000
_cell.length_b   1.000
_cell.length_c   1.000
_cell.angle_alpha   90.00
_cell.angle_beta   90.00
_cell.angle_gamma   90.00
#
_symmetry.space_group_name_H-M   'P 1'
#
loop_
_entity.id
_entity.type
_entity.pdbx_description
1 polymer ?
#
loop_
_entity_poly.entity_id
_entity_poly.type
_entity_poly.pdbx_seq_one_letter_code
_entity_poly.pdbx_strand_id
1 'polypeptide(L)'
;MTPKSNEATTTAAWIEERNRLKAAVQRVEKERDAYCAMTDEARTERDEAEAELAETREALKDYGNAEQLARSFHELYEALAPEFGYETRKESAVHWDDLPQNNKTLMVAVASRIAHKANAFLAGRSTVPPLLTKGLREDGQ
;
A
#
# COMPACT_ATOMS: atom_id res chain seq x y z
N MET A 1 -35.47 -75.05 -14.44
CA MET A 1 -35.11 -73.76 -15.07
C MET A 1 -34.93 -72.73 -13.96
N THR A 2 -33.69 -72.40 -13.62
CA THR A 2 -33.40 -71.46 -12.52
C THR A 2 -32.86 -70.15 -13.06
N PRO A 3 -33.65 -69.05 -13.05
CA PRO A 3 -33.14 -67.72 -13.28
C PRO A 3 -32.76 -67.13 -11.91
N LYS A 4 -31.60 -67.49 -11.36
CA LYS A 4 -31.06 -66.87 -10.14
C LYS A 4 -29.81 -66.01 -10.39
N SER A 5 -29.38 -65.89 -11.65
CA SER A 5 -28.11 -65.27 -12.03
C SER A 5 -28.18 -63.76 -12.34
N ASN A 6 -29.36 -63.17 -12.52
CA ASN A 6 -29.47 -61.77 -12.97
C ASN A 6 -29.60 -60.74 -11.83
N GLU A 7 -30.09 -61.14 -10.65
CA GLU A 7 -30.31 -60.21 -9.54
C GLU A 7 -28.99 -59.82 -8.85
N ALA A 8 -28.09 -60.78 -8.63
CA ALA A 8 -26.79 -60.54 -7.98
C ALA A 8 -25.90 -59.56 -8.77
N THR A 9 -25.90 -59.65 -10.09
CA THR A 9 -25.13 -58.76 -10.99
C THR A 9 -25.68 -57.33 -10.97
N THR A 10 -26.99 -57.19 -10.86
CA THR A 10 -27.65 -55.88 -10.80
C THR A 10 -27.32 -55.17 -9.49
N THR A 11 -27.36 -55.87 -8.35
CA THR A 11 -27.00 -55.29 -7.05
C THR A 11 -25.53 -54.87 -6.98
N ALA A 12 -24.61 -55.67 -7.52
CA ALA A 12 -23.19 -55.31 -7.56
C ALA A 12 -22.92 -54.05 -8.39
N ALA A 13 -23.54 -53.94 -9.56
CA ALA A 13 -23.43 -52.75 -10.42
C ALA A 13 -23.97 -51.47 -9.74
N TRP A 14 -25.09 -51.56 -9.02
CA TRP A 14 -25.63 -50.44 -8.23
C TRP A 14 -24.71 -50.02 -7.09
N ILE A 15 -24.06 -50.97 -6.42
CA ILE A 15 -23.09 -50.66 -5.35
C ILE A 15 -21.86 -49.95 -5.91
N GLU A 16 -21.35 -50.41 -7.06
CA GLU A 16 -20.22 -49.79 -7.74
C GLU A 16 -20.55 -48.37 -8.20
N GLU A 17 -21.68 -48.16 -8.85
CA GLU A 17 -22.11 -46.84 -9.31
C GLU A 17 -22.35 -45.89 -8.13
N ARG A 18 -22.97 -46.37 -7.04
CA ARG A 18 -23.13 -45.58 -5.81
C ARG A 18 -21.77 -45.18 -5.22
N ASN A 19 -20.79 -46.10 -5.21
CA ASN A 19 -19.45 -45.80 -4.70
C ASN A 19 -18.72 -44.80 -5.61
N ARG A 20 -18.88 -44.90 -6.93
CA ARG A 20 -18.37 -43.94 -7.90
C ARG A 20 -18.96 -42.55 -7.68
N LEU A 21 -20.28 -42.45 -7.50
CA LEU A 21 -20.95 -41.18 -7.22
C LEU A 21 -20.50 -40.58 -5.90
N LYS A 22 -20.35 -41.39 -4.84
CA LYS A 22 -19.79 -40.94 -3.56
C LYS A 22 -18.38 -40.38 -3.72
N ALA A 23 -17.52 -41.07 -4.46
CA ALA A 23 -16.16 -40.59 -4.72
C ALA A 23 -16.15 -39.29 -5.55
N ALA A 24 -17.09 -39.13 -6.49
CA ALA A 24 -17.24 -37.90 -7.26
C ALA A 24 -17.70 -36.73 -6.39
N VAL A 25 -18.70 -36.94 -5.51
CA VAL A 25 -19.16 -35.92 -4.55
C VAL A 25 -18.01 -35.48 -3.63
N GLN A 26 -17.28 -36.45 -3.08
CA GLN A 26 -16.16 -36.17 -2.18
C GLN A 26 -15.04 -35.38 -2.87
N ARG A 27 -14.83 -35.60 -4.17
CA ARG A 27 -13.89 -34.80 -4.97
C ARG A 27 -14.37 -33.36 -5.14
N VAL A 28 -15.63 -33.16 -5.50
CA VAL A 28 -16.22 -31.82 -5.67
C VAL A 28 -16.22 -31.04 -4.36
N GLU A 29 -16.51 -31.69 -3.24
CA GLU A 29 -16.44 -31.06 -1.91
C GLU A 29 -15.01 -30.60 -1.59
N LYS A 30 -14.01 -31.44 -1.86
CA LYS A 30 -12.61 -31.08 -1.67
C LYS A 30 -12.18 -29.90 -2.55
N GLU A 31 -12.63 -29.87 -3.80
CA GLU A 31 -12.35 -28.75 -4.72
C GLU A 31 -13.02 -27.45 -4.26
N ARG A 32 -14.27 -27.52 -3.78
CA ARG A 32 -14.97 -26.38 -3.19
C ARG A 32 -14.23 -25.85 -1.97
N ASP A 33 -13.84 -26.72 -1.05
CA ASP A 33 -13.17 -26.32 0.18
C ASP A 33 -11.80 -25.68 -0.11
N ALA A 34 -11.07 -26.20 -1.12
CA ALA A 34 -9.82 -25.60 -1.59
C ALA A 34 -10.05 -24.21 -2.22
N TYR A 35 -11.11 -24.04 -3.02
CA TYR A 35 -11.48 -22.74 -3.59
C TYR A 35 -11.86 -21.73 -2.49
N CYS A 36 -12.64 -22.13 -1.50
CA CYS A 36 -12.98 -21.28 -0.36
C CYS A 36 -11.75 -20.85 0.44
N ALA A 37 -10.83 -21.78 0.73
CA ALA A 37 -9.58 -21.47 1.43
C ALA A 37 -8.72 -20.44 0.65
N MET A 38 -8.57 -20.62 -0.67
CA MET A 38 -7.85 -19.67 -1.53
C MET A 38 -8.50 -18.27 -1.51
N THR A 39 -9.84 -18.19 -1.45
CA THR A 39 -10.53 -16.89 -1.35
C THR A 39 -10.44 -16.27 0.03
N ASP A 40 -10.36 -17.07 1.10
CA ASP A 40 -10.17 -16.58 2.46
C ASP A 40 -8.75 -16.05 2.66
N GLU A 41 -7.74 -16.77 2.15
CA GLU A 41 -6.34 -16.30 2.12
C GLU A 41 -6.21 -14.97 1.37
N ALA A 42 -6.75 -14.89 0.15
CA ALA A 42 -6.73 -13.65 -0.64
C ALA A 42 -7.50 -12.50 0.03
N ARG A 43 -8.55 -12.81 0.80
CA ARG A 43 -9.29 -11.83 1.59
C ARG A 43 -8.44 -11.32 2.75
N THR A 44 -7.76 -12.21 3.47
CA THR A 44 -6.85 -11.84 4.56
C THR A 44 -5.72 -10.94 4.06
N GLU A 45 -5.05 -11.31 2.97
CA GLU A 45 -3.98 -10.48 2.37
C GLU A 45 -4.49 -9.08 2.01
N ARG A 46 -5.69 -8.98 1.43
CA ARG A 46 -6.29 -7.68 1.09
C ARG A 46 -6.62 -6.88 2.33
N ASP A 47 -7.22 -7.50 3.34
CA ASP A 47 -7.63 -6.83 4.57
C ASP A 47 -6.38 -6.34 5.36
N GLU A 48 -5.26 -7.10 5.33
CA GLU A 48 -3.95 -6.69 5.87
C GLU A 48 -3.36 -5.51 5.09
N ALA A 49 -3.34 -5.56 3.76
CA ALA A 49 -2.84 -4.47 2.93
C ALA A 49 -3.67 -3.18 3.09
N GLU A 50 -5.00 -3.30 3.26
CA GLU A 50 -5.87 -2.16 3.52
C GLU A 50 -5.59 -1.55 4.91
N ALA A 51 -5.30 -2.38 5.92
CA ALA A 51 -4.91 -1.92 7.25
C ALA A 51 -3.55 -1.16 7.22
N GLU A 52 -2.55 -1.70 6.52
CA GLU A 52 -1.24 -1.04 6.36
C GLU A 52 -1.38 0.31 5.63
N LEU A 53 -2.21 0.36 4.58
CA LEU A 53 -2.50 1.60 3.86
C LEU A 53 -3.23 2.62 4.75
N ALA A 54 -4.15 2.16 5.60
CA ALA A 54 -4.87 3.02 6.53
C ALA A 54 -3.95 3.63 7.60
N GLU A 55 -3.02 2.84 8.16
CA GLU A 55 -2.00 3.32 9.10
C GLU A 55 -1.10 4.37 8.44
N THR A 56 -0.60 4.07 7.24
CA THR A 56 0.23 5.01 6.46
C THR A 56 -0.51 6.31 6.17
N ARG A 57 -1.80 6.23 5.83
CA ARG A 57 -2.65 7.39 5.56
C ARG A 57 -2.87 8.24 6.81
N GLU A 58 -3.08 7.62 7.97
CA GLU A 58 -3.23 8.36 9.22
C GLU A 58 -1.92 9.04 9.62
N ALA A 59 -0.77 8.38 9.46
CA ALA A 59 0.53 9.01 9.66
C ALA A 59 0.78 10.22 8.73
N LEU A 60 0.31 10.12 7.48
CA LEU A 60 0.38 11.23 6.50
C LEU A 60 -0.60 12.37 6.79
N LYS A 61 -1.57 12.19 7.67
CA LYS A 61 -2.55 13.22 8.02
C LYS A 61 -1.95 14.33 8.86
N ASP A 62 -0.96 14.01 9.69
CA ASP A 62 -0.22 14.99 10.48
C ASP A 62 0.69 15.88 9.61
N TYR A 63 1.15 15.37 8.45
CA TYR A 63 1.72 16.20 7.37
C TYR A 63 0.71 17.17 6.74
N GLY A 64 -0.58 17.06 7.08
CA GLY A 64 -1.61 18.03 6.76
C GLY A 64 -1.48 19.36 7.52
N ASN A 65 -0.69 19.40 8.60
CA ASN A 65 -0.36 20.66 9.26
C ASN A 65 0.79 21.37 8.52
N ALA A 66 0.42 22.29 7.64
CA ALA A 66 1.35 23.08 6.84
C ALA A 66 2.41 23.82 7.68
N GLU A 67 2.09 24.21 8.92
CA GLU A 67 3.04 24.89 9.80
C GLU A 67 4.10 23.93 10.35
N GLN A 68 3.71 22.73 10.76
CA GLN A 68 4.66 21.71 11.22
C GLN A 68 5.58 21.25 10.11
N LEU A 69 5.05 21.08 8.89
CA LEU A 69 5.86 20.77 7.72
C LEU A 69 6.84 21.90 7.39
N ALA A 70 6.39 23.16 7.46
CA ALA A 70 7.24 24.32 7.25
C ALA A 70 8.35 24.43 8.30
N ARG A 71 8.04 24.19 9.58
CA ARG A 71 9.00 24.16 10.68
C ARG A 71 10.05 23.08 10.48
N SER A 72 9.62 21.85 10.17
CA SER A 72 10.52 20.72 9.92
C SER A 72 11.42 20.98 8.72
N PHE A 73 10.86 21.56 7.65
CA PHE A 73 11.64 21.97 6.48
C PHE A 73 12.70 23.01 6.85
N HIS A 74 12.34 24.04 7.60
CA HIS A 74 13.28 25.07 8.06
C HIS A 74 14.45 24.47 8.84
N GLU A 75 14.15 23.65 9.85
CA GLU A 75 15.15 23.03 10.70
C GLU A 75 16.09 22.11 9.91
N LEU A 76 15.54 21.28 9.02
CA LEU A 76 16.34 20.41 8.15
C LEU A 76 17.16 21.19 7.13
N TYR A 77 16.60 22.26 6.56
CA TYR A 77 17.29 23.09 5.57
C TYR A 77 18.50 23.78 6.19
N GLU A 78 18.34 24.38 7.37
CA GLU A 78 19.44 25.01 8.11
C GLU A 78 20.51 24.00 8.54
N ALA A 79 20.10 22.81 8.98
CA ALA A 79 21.02 21.75 9.39
C ALA A 79 21.82 21.18 8.21
N LEU A 80 21.17 20.97 7.06
CA LEU A 80 21.79 20.33 5.89
C LEU A 80 22.54 21.32 5.00
N ALA A 81 22.15 22.60 4.93
CA ALA A 81 22.77 23.57 4.03
C ALA A 81 24.32 23.59 4.07
N PRO A 82 24.99 23.55 5.24
CA PRO A 82 26.44 23.51 5.32
C PRO A 82 27.07 22.27 4.67
N GLU A 83 26.39 21.11 4.73
CA GLU A 83 26.86 19.87 4.11
C GLU A 83 26.93 19.97 2.58
N PHE A 84 26.10 20.84 1.99
CA PHE A 84 26.09 21.13 0.56
C PHE A 84 26.88 22.40 0.18
N GLY A 85 27.70 22.93 1.11
CA GLY A 85 28.51 24.13 0.88
C GLY A 85 27.67 25.41 0.74
N TYR A 86 26.44 25.41 1.26
CA TYR A 86 25.54 26.56 1.26
C TYR A 86 25.45 27.17 2.66
N GLU A 87 25.51 28.49 2.74
CA GLU A 87 25.19 29.23 3.97
C GLU A 87 23.83 29.91 3.77
N THR A 88 22.94 29.69 4.72
CA THR A 88 21.61 30.30 4.73
C THR A 88 21.73 31.81 4.99
N ARG A 89 20.73 32.58 4.56
CA ARG A 89 20.77 34.03 4.78
C ARG A 89 20.65 34.32 6.27
N LYS A 90 21.41 35.29 6.79
CA LYS A 90 21.39 35.65 8.23
C LYS A 90 19.99 35.93 8.79
N GLU A 91 19.09 36.48 7.96
CA GLU A 91 17.70 36.75 8.33
C GLU A 91 16.83 35.49 8.45
N SER A 92 17.22 34.39 7.80
CA SER A 92 16.58 33.09 7.91
C SER A 92 17.32 32.13 8.84
N ALA A 93 18.61 32.35 9.08
CA ALA A 93 19.47 31.54 9.95
C ALA A 93 19.20 31.78 11.46
N VAL A 94 17.93 31.69 11.86
CA VAL A 94 17.45 31.83 13.23
C VAL A 94 16.51 30.67 13.57
N HIS A 95 16.20 30.48 14.86
CA HIS A 95 15.19 29.52 15.26
C HIS A 95 13.83 29.86 14.63
N TRP A 96 13.01 28.82 14.40
CA TRP A 96 11.68 28.99 13.81
C TRP A 96 10.88 30.08 14.51
N ASP A 97 10.86 30.11 15.84
CA ASP A 97 10.05 31.08 16.61
C ASP A 97 10.51 32.53 16.40
N ASP A 98 11.79 32.76 16.06
CA ASP A 98 12.38 34.07 15.79
C ASP A 98 12.37 34.46 14.30
N LEU A 99 11.92 33.57 13.42
CA LEU A 99 11.92 33.80 11.98
C LEU A 99 10.97 34.96 11.60
N PRO A 100 11.39 35.90 10.73
CA PRO A 100 10.54 36.99 10.26
C PRO A 100 9.18 36.52 9.74
N GLN A 101 8.12 37.25 10.08
CA GLN A 101 6.74 36.81 9.79
C GLN A 101 6.46 36.58 8.30
N ASN A 102 7.08 37.39 7.43
CA ASN A 102 7.00 37.23 5.98
C ASN A 102 7.62 35.89 5.52
N ASN A 103 8.77 35.52 6.08
CA ASN A 103 9.46 34.26 5.78
C ASN A 103 8.66 33.05 6.30
N LYS A 104 8.16 33.13 7.54
CA LYS A 104 7.25 32.11 8.10
C LYS A 104 6.04 31.89 7.19
N THR A 105 5.37 32.98 6.81
CA THR A 105 4.17 32.94 5.97
C THR A 105 4.46 32.29 4.62
N LEU A 106 5.60 32.61 4.01
CA LEU A 106 6.04 31.99 2.76
C LEU A 106 6.26 30.48 2.91
N MET A 107 7.00 30.06 3.95
CA MET A 107 7.30 28.64 4.19
C MET A 107 6.02 27.83 4.45
N VAL A 108 5.09 28.36 5.26
CA VAL A 108 3.77 27.73 5.51
C VAL A 108 2.96 27.62 4.21
N ALA A 109 2.95 28.66 3.37
CA ALA A 109 2.24 28.61 2.08
C ALA A 109 2.83 27.56 1.13
N VAL A 110 4.16 27.45 1.07
CA VAL A 110 4.86 26.42 0.28
C VAL A 110 4.52 25.02 0.80
N ALA A 111 4.66 24.80 2.11
CA ALA A 111 4.34 23.54 2.77
C ALA A 111 2.89 23.11 2.53
N SER A 112 1.94 24.04 2.68
CA SER A 112 0.51 23.80 2.38
C SER A 112 0.31 23.32 0.93
N ARG A 113 1.02 23.91 -0.02
CA ARG A 113 0.92 23.52 -1.44
C ARG A 113 1.56 22.17 -1.72
N ILE A 114 2.65 21.83 -1.04
CA ILE A 114 3.27 20.50 -1.12
C ILE A 114 2.32 19.45 -0.55
N ALA A 115 1.79 19.67 0.65
CA ALA A 115 0.82 18.77 1.29
C ALA A 115 -0.42 18.56 0.41
N HIS A 116 -0.94 19.63 -0.21
CA HIS A 116 -2.05 19.53 -1.15
C HIS A 116 -1.72 18.65 -2.37
N LYS A 117 -0.52 18.83 -2.98
CA LYS A 117 -0.07 17.99 -4.11
C LYS A 117 0.12 16.53 -3.71
N ALA A 118 0.72 16.27 -2.54
CA ALA A 118 0.89 14.93 -2.02
C ALA A 118 -0.46 14.24 -1.80
N ASN A 119 -1.41 14.93 -1.18
CA ASN A 119 -2.77 14.42 -0.99
C ASN A 119 -3.50 14.18 -2.32
N ALA A 120 -3.31 15.04 -3.32
CA ALA A 120 -3.88 14.84 -4.65
C ALA A 120 -3.27 13.62 -5.37
N PHE A 121 -1.96 13.41 -5.24
CA PHE A 121 -1.27 12.23 -5.76
C PHE A 121 -1.78 10.94 -5.10
N LEU A 122 -1.84 10.91 -3.76
CA LEU A 122 -2.33 9.77 -2.99
C LEU A 122 -3.80 9.45 -3.26
N ALA A 123 -4.62 10.46 -3.54
CA ALA A 123 -6.03 10.26 -3.90
C ALA A 123 -6.24 9.75 -5.34
N GLY A 124 -5.19 9.36 -6.06
CA GLY A 124 -5.27 8.87 -7.43
C GLY A 124 -5.68 9.94 -8.45
N ARG A 125 -5.54 11.23 -8.09
CA ARG A 125 -6.08 12.37 -8.87
C ARG A 125 -5.02 13.16 -9.64
N SER A 126 -3.76 12.71 -9.72
CA SER A 126 -2.74 13.42 -10.49
C SER A 126 -1.66 12.51 -11.09
N THR A 127 -1.47 12.64 -12.40
CA THR A 127 -0.35 12.10 -13.17
C THR A 127 0.86 13.04 -13.01
N VAL A 128 1.82 12.72 -12.15
CA VAL A 128 3.11 13.46 -12.13
C VAL A 128 4.15 12.65 -12.89
N PRO A 129 4.86 13.24 -13.87
CA PRO A 129 5.87 12.54 -14.65
C PRO A 129 7.10 12.19 -13.80
N PRO A 130 7.89 11.17 -14.22
CA PRO A 130 9.07 10.74 -13.49
C PRO A 130 10.16 11.81 -13.62
N LEU A 131 10.33 12.61 -12.59
CA LEU A 131 11.48 13.50 -12.44
C LEU A 131 12.19 13.13 -11.15
N LEU A 132 13.21 12.27 -11.28
CA LEU A 132 14.45 12.17 -10.46
C LEU A 132 15.11 10.78 -10.59
N THR A 133 15.43 10.32 -11.81
CA THR A 133 16.36 9.18 -12.01
C THR A 133 17.54 9.51 -12.93
N LYS A 134 17.68 10.75 -13.39
CA LYS A 134 18.83 11.21 -14.18
C LYS A 134 19.55 12.33 -13.44
N GLY A 135 20.71 12.04 -12.85
CA GLY A 135 21.62 13.11 -12.42
C GLY A 135 22.51 12.84 -11.20
N LEU A 136 22.94 11.61 -10.94
CA LEU A 136 24.15 11.35 -10.16
C LEU A 136 25.00 10.37 -10.98
N ARG A 137 25.58 10.88 -12.08
CA ARG A 137 26.77 10.27 -12.66
C ARG A 137 27.95 11.02 -12.06
N GLU A 138 28.76 10.28 -11.33
CA GLU A 138 30.03 10.70 -10.78
C GLU A 138 30.98 11.00 -11.93
N ASP A 139 31.16 12.28 -12.26
CA ASP A 139 32.32 12.74 -12.99
C ASP A 139 33.28 13.33 -11.97
N GLY A 140 34.33 12.57 -11.63
CA GLY A 140 35.29 12.99 -10.62
C GLY A 140 36.46 12.04 -10.39
N GLN A 141 37.06 11.50 -11.46
CA GLN A 141 38.50 11.21 -11.56
C GLN A 141 38.92 10.90 -13.00
#